data_AF-A0A496V3Q7-F1
#
_entry.id   AF-A0A496V3Q7-F1
#
_cell.length_a   1.000
_cell.length_b   1.000
_cell.length_c   1.000
_cell.angle_alpha   90.00
_cell.angle_beta   90.00
_cell.angle_gamma   90.00
#
_symmetry.space_group_name_H-M   'P 1'
#
loop_
_entity.id
_entity.type
_entity.pdbx_description
1 polymer ?
#
loop_
_entity_poly.entity_id
_entity_poly.type
_entity_poly.pdbx_seq_one_letter_code
_entity_poly.pdbx_strand_id
1 'polypeptide(L)'
;MSRKFDVAVVGATGAVGETMISILQERDFPVNNLYPLASHRSAGKRIEFQGKFIMVSDLEQFDFSKAQIGLFSAGASVSAKYAPRAAQAGCIVIDNTSQFRRDKDIPLVVPEVNPHTIAQYKSRNIIANPNCSTIQMLVALKPIYDAVGIERINVATYQAVSGTGKNAIEELATQTMALLNGKPITPEVYPKQIAFNILPHIDIFMENGYTKEEMKMVWETQKIFEDDSILVNPTTARVPVFYGHSEAVHIETREKISVEQTHELLKNAPGVVLMDKREPGGYPTAVTEASDKDPVFVGRIRQDISHPRGLNLWIVSDNIRKGAALNSIQIAEILVKDYI
;
A
#
# COMPACT_ATOMS: atom_id res chain seq x y z
N MET A 1 5.48 20.28 -25.80
CA MET A 1 5.56 20.27 -24.32
C MET A 1 4.59 19.22 -23.82
N SER A 2 5.00 18.34 -22.91
CA SER A 2 4.06 17.43 -22.25
C SER A 2 2.99 18.23 -21.51
N ARG A 3 1.74 17.76 -21.59
CA ARG A 3 0.63 18.37 -20.86
C ARG A 3 0.91 18.25 -19.37
N LYS A 4 0.75 19.36 -18.64
CA LYS A 4 0.92 19.39 -17.17
C LYS A 4 -0.44 19.39 -16.46
N PHE A 5 -0.45 18.95 -15.21
CA PHE A 5 -1.64 18.75 -14.40
C PHE A 5 -1.54 19.46 -13.05
N ASP A 6 -2.65 20.06 -12.62
CA ASP A 6 -2.78 20.62 -11.28
C ASP A 6 -3.15 19.53 -10.28
N VAL A 7 -2.31 19.32 -9.26
CA VAL A 7 -2.39 18.16 -8.34
C VAL A 7 -2.58 18.62 -6.90
N ALA A 8 -3.61 18.10 -6.23
CA ALA A 8 -3.82 18.27 -4.81
C ALA A 8 -3.37 17.02 -4.04
N VAL A 9 -2.65 17.20 -2.92
CA VAL A 9 -2.26 16.11 -2.01
C VAL A 9 -2.92 16.34 -0.66
N VAL A 10 -3.93 15.54 -0.34
CA VAL A 10 -4.69 15.62 0.92
C VAL A 10 -4.05 14.72 1.97
N GLY A 11 -3.67 15.30 3.11
CA GLY A 11 -2.86 14.62 4.11
C GLY A 11 -1.35 14.83 3.90
N ALA A 12 -0.97 15.94 3.25
CA ALA A 12 0.39 16.23 2.82
C ALA A 12 1.46 16.22 3.94
N THR A 13 1.06 16.36 5.22
CA THR A 13 2.00 16.35 6.37
C THR A 13 2.11 14.97 7.07
N GLY A 14 1.35 13.98 6.61
CA GLY A 14 1.46 12.60 7.07
C GLY A 14 2.59 11.86 6.36
N ALA A 15 3.01 10.70 6.89
CA ALA A 15 4.11 9.92 6.31
C ALA A 15 3.88 9.59 4.82
N VAL A 16 2.71 9.05 4.49
CA VAL A 16 2.36 8.73 3.09
C VAL A 16 2.24 9.98 2.22
N GLY A 17 1.70 11.08 2.74
CA GLY A 17 1.53 12.32 1.96
C GLY A 17 2.86 12.97 1.60
N GLU A 18 3.83 12.97 2.53
CA GLU A 18 5.20 13.42 2.26
C GLU A 18 5.87 12.51 1.22
N THR A 19 5.72 11.19 1.33
CA THR A 19 6.22 10.24 0.34
C THR A 19 5.56 10.41 -1.04
N MET A 20 4.25 10.69 -1.12
CA MET A 20 3.58 10.99 -2.39
C MET A 20 4.21 12.20 -3.09
N ILE A 21 4.51 13.27 -2.34
CA ILE A 21 5.15 14.48 -2.89
C ILE A 21 6.58 14.18 -3.34
N SER A 22 7.34 13.40 -2.57
CA SER A 22 8.68 12.96 -2.95
C SER A 22 8.66 12.17 -4.26
N ILE A 23 7.76 11.18 -4.37
CA ILE A 23 7.66 10.32 -5.55
C ILE A 23 7.19 11.10 -6.78
N LEU A 24 6.26 12.05 -6.64
CA LEU A 24 5.88 12.95 -7.74
C LEU A 24 7.10 13.65 -8.34
N GLN A 25 8.05 14.06 -7.49
CA GLN A 25 9.31 14.67 -7.92
C GLN A 25 10.29 13.65 -8.50
N GLU A 26 10.54 12.53 -7.80
CA GLU A 26 11.48 11.49 -8.23
C GLU A 26 11.13 10.89 -9.60
N ARG A 27 9.83 10.83 -9.91
CA ARG A 27 9.31 10.25 -11.16
C ARG A 27 9.02 11.30 -12.24
N ASP A 28 9.41 12.55 -12.00
CA ASP A 28 9.17 13.68 -12.91
C ASP A 28 7.70 13.74 -13.38
N PHE A 29 6.75 13.48 -12.47
CA PHE A 29 5.32 13.56 -12.79
C PHE A 29 5.01 14.98 -13.30
N PRO A 30 4.22 15.13 -14.38
CA PRO A 30 4.03 16.41 -15.05
C PRO A 30 3.12 17.39 -14.26
N VAL A 31 3.56 17.81 -13.07
CA VAL A 31 2.85 18.75 -12.21
C VAL A 31 2.97 20.18 -12.75
N ASN A 32 1.86 20.89 -12.82
CA ASN A 32 1.79 22.33 -13.07
C ASN A 32 1.81 23.10 -11.74
N ASN A 33 0.74 22.99 -10.95
CA ASN A 33 0.67 23.45 -9.56
C ASN A 33 0.48 22.27 -8.61
N LEU A 34 1.22 22.28 -7.50
CA LEU A 34 1.02 21.37 -6.37
C LEU A 34 0.27 22.10 -5.26
N TYR A 35 -0.84 21.51 -4.80
CA TYR A 35 -1.61 21.98 -3.65
C TYR A 35 -1.48 20.99 -2.49
N PRO A 36 -0.51 21.18 -1.58
CA PRO A 36 -0.43 20.37 -0.36
C PRO A 36 -1.54 20.81 0.61
N LEU A 37 -2.41 19.88 0.98
CA LEU A 37 -3.59 20.13 1.83
C LEU A 37 -3.51 19.30 3.11
N ALA A 38 -3.88 19.92 4.24
CA ALA A 38 -3.96 19.24 5.53
C ALA A 38 -5.06 19.86 6.41
N SER A 39 -5.21 19.35 7.63
CA SER A 39 -6.10 19.97 8.64
C SER A 39 -5.67 21.40 8.98
N HIS A 40 -6.59 22.21 9.49
CA HIS A 40 -6.32 23.56 10.02
C HIS A 40 -5.06 23.67 10.89
N ARG A 41 -4.83 22.70 11.80
CA ARG A 41 -3.63 22.65 12.68
C ARG A 41 -2.31 22.59 11.91
N SER A 42 -2.30 22.02 10.72
CA SER A 42 -1.11 21.83 9.88
C SER A 42 -1.00 22.90 8.78
N ALA A 43 -2.02 23.73 8.58
CA ALA A 43 -1.98 24.81 7.62
C ALA A 43 -0.88 25.83 8.00
N GLY A 44 -0.21 26.39 6.99
CA GLY A 44 0.93 27.31 7.17
C GLY A 44 2.30 26.62 7.29
N LYS A 45 2.35 25.30 7.48
CA LYS A 45 3.61 24.53 7.31
C LYS A 45 4.12 24.66 5.87
N ARG A 46 5.40 24.37 5.65
CA ARG A 46 6.02 24.39 4.32
C ARG A 46 6.49 22.99 3.95
N ILE A 47 6.27 22.61 2.70
CA ILE A 47 6.81 21.39 2.10
C ILE A 47 7.65 21.80 0.89
N GLU A 48 8.77 21.13 0.70
CA GLU A 48 9.62 21.34 -0.48
C GLU A 48 9.11 20.49 -1.65
N PHE A 49 9.02 21.09 -2.83
CA PHE A 49 8.72 20.41 -4.08
C PHE A 49 9.45 21.11 -5.23
N GLN A 50 10.27 20.37 -5.98
CA GLN A 50 11.08 20.87 -7.09
C GLN A 50 11.93 22.11 -6.72
N GLY A 51 12.57 22.08 -5.55
CA GLY A 51 13.41 23.17 -5.04
C GLY A 51 12.65 24.43 -4.60
N LYS A 52 11.32 24.36 -4.47
CA LYS A 52 10.47 25.46 -3.99
C LYS A 52 9.72 25.04 -2.72
N PHE A 53 9.63 25.96 -1.76
CA PHE A 53 8.78 25.78 -0.58
C PHE A 53 7.34 26.19 -0.88
N ILE A 54 6.42 25.25 -0.76
CA ILE A 54 4.98 25.44 -0.97
C ILE A 54 4.30 25.42 0.40
N MET A 55 3.41 26.39 0.63
CA MET A 55 2.65 26.47 1.88
C MET A 55 1.51 25.45 1.89
N VAL A 56 1.42 24.68 2.96
CA VAL A 56 0.31 23.76 3.22
C VAL A 56 -0.96 24.57 3.47
N SER A 57 -1.99 24.33 2.65
CA SER A 57 -3.28 25.02 2.75
C SER A 57 -4.28 24.21 3.58
N ASP A 58 -5.28 24.91 4.13
CA ASP A 58 -6.38 24.29 4.86
C ASP A 58 -7.31 23.54 3.90
N LEU A 59 -7.45 22.23 4.11
CA LEU A 59 -8.30 21.34 3.32
C LEU A 59 -9.77 21.81 3.31
N GLU A 60 -10.29 22.33 4.42
CA GLU A 60 -11.70 22.69 4.53
C GLU A 60 -12.07 23.84 3.60
N GLN A 61 -11.15 24.79 3.47
CA GLN A 61 -11.31 26.02 2.68
C GLN A 61 -10.85 25.86 1.23
N PHE A 62 -10.28 24.72 0.85
CA PHE A 62 -9.73 24.53 -0.48
C PHE A 62 -10.81 24.41 -1.56
N ASP A 63 -10.58 25.08 -2.69
CA ASP A 63 -11.43 25.00 -3.88
C ASP A 63 -10.89 23.91 -4.82
N PHE A 64 -11.56 22.76 -4.83
CA PHE A 64 -11.15 21.61 -5.62
C PHE A 64 -11.29 21.79 -7.13
N SER A 65 -11.99 22.83 -7.62
CA SER A 65 -12.04 23.13 -9.06
C SER A 65 -10.67 23.53 -9.63
N LYS A 66 -9.72 23.87 -8.76
CA LYS A 66 -8.33 24.22 -9.11
C LYS A 66 -7.43 23.00 -9.34
N ALA A 67 -7.88 21.79 -9.01
CA ALA A 67 -7.09 20.57 -9.12
C ALA A 67 -7.76 19.59 -10.08
N GLN A 68 -6.97 19.00 -10.97
CA GLN A 68 -7.43 17.96 -11.90
C GLN A 68 -7.28 16.57 -11.26
N ILE A 69 -6.27 16.39 -10.42
CA ILE A 69 -5.97 15.12 -9.73
C ILE A 69 -5.87 15.39 -8.22
N GLY A 70 -6.50 14.53 -7.42
CA GLY A 70 -6.44 14.58 -5.96
C GLY A 70 -5.90 13.28 -5.38
N LEU A 71 -4.73 13.32 -4.74
CA LEU A 71 -4.13 12.19 -4.03
C LEU A 71 -4.51 12.25 -2.56
N PHE A 72 -5.31 11.32 -2.07
CA PHE A 72 -5.90 11.38 -0.73
C PHE A 72 -5.25 10.35 0.21
N SER A 73 -4.68 10.82 1.32
CA SER A 73 -4.08 9.98 2.36
C SER A 73 -4.20 10.62 3.75
N ALA A 74 -5.44 10.91 4.16
CA ALA A 74 -5.76 11.61 5.41
C ALA A 74 -6.71 10.85 6.35
N GLY A 75 -6.97 9.57 6.05
CA GLY A 75 -7.88 8.72 6.83
C GLY A 75 -9.30 8.68 6.28
N ALA A 76 -10.00 7.56 6.52
CA ALA A 76 -11.27 7.24 5.86
C ALA A 76 -12.38 8.29 6.11
N SER A 77 -12.46 8.86 7.31
CA SER A 77 -13.44 9.90 7.63
C SER A 77 -13.21 11.20 6.86
N VAL A 78 -11.95 11.55 6.59
CA VAL A 78 -11.59 12.72 5.77
C VAL A 78 -11.96 12.43 4.31
N SER A 79 -11.62 11.26 3.80
CA SER A 79 -11.98 10.87 2.44
C SER A 79 -13.50 10.80 2.23
N ALA A 80 -14.26 10.31 3.20
CA ALA A 80 -15.73 10.30 3.16
C ALA A 80 -16.33 11.70 2.99
N LYS A 81 -15.74 12.73 3.63
CA LYS A 81 -16.21 14.12 3.53
C LYS A 81 -15.72 14.81 2.25
N TYR A 82 -14.44 14.67 1.92
CA TYR A 82 -13.80 15.54 0.92
C TYR A 82 -13.62 14.91 -0.46
N ALA A 83 -13.51 13.59 -0.58
CA ALA A 83 -13.35 12.96 -1.91
C ALA A 83 -14.59 13.16 -2.79
N PRO A 84 -15.85 13.00 -2.29
CA PRO A 84 -17.03 13.30 -3.10
C PRO A 84 -17.13 14.79 -3.49
N ARG A 85 -16.73 15.71 -2.60
CA ARG A 85 -16.68 17.16 -2.88
C ARG A 85 -15.67 17.47 -3.98
N ALA A 86 -14.48 16.85 -3.94
CA ALA A 86 -13.47 17.00 -4.98
C ALA A 86 -13.94 16.44 -6.33
N ALA A 87 -14.50 15.22 -6.31
CA ALA A 87 -15.08 14.56 -7.47
C ALA A 87 -16.16 15.40 -8.16
N GLN A 88 -17.07 15.99 -7.39
CA GLN A 88 -18.14 16.88 -7.89
C GLN A 88 -17.58 18.17 -8.51
N ALA A 89 -16.43 18.66 -8.04
CA ALA A 89 -15.74 19.82 -8.60
C ALA A 89 -14.93 19.49 -9.87
N GLY A 90 -14.94 18.24 -10.35
CA GLY A 90 -14.22 17.78 -11.54
C GLY A 90 -12.82 17.22 -11.28
N CYS A 91 -12.39 17.16 -10.02
CA CYS A 91 -11.10 16.56 -9.63
C CYS A 91 -11.22 15.03 -9.61
N ILE A 92 -10.29 14.33 -10.27
CA ILE A 92 -10.23 12.86 -10.23
C ILE A 92 -9.42 12.44 -9.01
N VAL A 93 -10.09 11.79 -8.06
CA VAL A 93 -9.52 11.41 -6.78
C VAL A 93 -8.91 10.01 -6.85
N ILE A 94 -7.69 9.86 -6.37
CA ILE A 94 -7.05 8.58 -6.07
C ILE A 94 -6.96 8.49 -4.54
N ASP A 95 -7.81 7.65 -3.94
CA ASP A 95 -7.98 7.55 -2.50
C ASP A 95 -7.21 6.37 -1.89
N ASN A 96 -6.22 6.66 -1.07
CA ASN A 96 -5.42 5.67 -0.34
C ASN A 96 -6.09 5.13 0.92
N THR A 97 -7.30 5.58 1.24
CA THR A 97 -8.02 5.09 2.42
C THR A 97 -8.87 3.86 2.09
N SER A 98 -9.37 3.19 3.12
CA SER A 98 -10.29 2.06 2.96
C SER A 98 -11.73 2.48 2.63
N GLN A 99 -12.02 3.78 2.60
CA GLN A 99 -13.39 4.32 2.53
C GLN A 99 -14.18 3.79 1.33
N PHE A 100 -13.57 3.76 0.14
CA PHE A 100 -14.25 3.46 -1.12
C PHE A 100 -13.88 2.10 -1.72
N ARG A 101 -12.98 1.34 -1.08
CA ARG A 101 -12.39 0.13 -1.67
C ARG A 101 -13.42 -0.96 -1.98
N ARG A 102 -14.51 -1.02 -1.22
CA ARG A 102 -15.58 -2.02 -1.38
C ARG A 102 -16.74 -1.56 -2.24
N ASP A 103 -16.77 -0.29 -2.65
CA ASP A 103 -17.85 0.24 -3.45
C ASP A 103 -17.77 -0.36 -4.86
N LYS A 104 -18.89 -0.88 -5.38
CA LYS A 104 -18.91 -1.61 -6.66
C LYS A 104 -18.68 -0.69 -7.87
N ASP A 105 -19.00 0.59 -7.72
CA ASP A 105 -18.90 1.63 -8.74
C ASP A 105 -17.56 2.39 -8.71
N ILE A 106 -16.63 1.98 -7.84
CA ILE A 106 -15.30 2.58 -7.70
C ILE A 106 -14.22 1.51 -7.95
N PRO A 107 -13.32 1.70 -8.94
CA PRO A 107 -12.27 0.73 -9.20
C PRO A 107 -11.24 0.68 -8.07
N LEU A 108 -10.76 -0.52 -7.75
CA LEU A 108 -9.71 -0.79 -6.77
C LEU A 108 -8.49 -1.32 -7.53
N VAL A 109 -7.40 -0.54 -7.57
CA VAL A 109 -6.40 -0.71 -8.63
C VAL A 109 -4.99 -1.00 -8.10
N VAL A 110 -4.38 -2.05 -8.65
CA VAL A 110 -2.93 -2.26 -8.67
C VAL A 110 -2.48 -2.21 -10.13
N PRO A 111 -1.68 -1.21 -10.55
CA PRO A 111 -1.28 -1.01 -11.94
C PRO A 111 -0.67 -2.23 -12.63
N GLU A 112 0.08 -3.06 -11.92
CA GLU A 112 0.68 -4.28 -12.45
C GLU A 112 -0.31 -5.46 -12.57
N VAL A 113 -1.53 -5.33 -12.02
CA VAL A 113 -2.50 -6.43 -11.89
C VAL A 113 -3.75 -6.20 -12.73
N ASN A 114 -4.42 -5.06 -12.53
CA ASN A 114 -5.72 -4.76 -13.15
C ASN A 114 -5.81 -3.30 -13.69
N PRO A 115 -4.82 -2.83 -14.47
CA PRO A 115 -4.77 -1.43 -14.93
C PRO A 115 -5.97 -1.04 -15.79
N HIS A 116 -6.63 -2.00 -16.45
CA HIS A 116 -7.83 -1.78 -17.26
C HIS A 116 -9.00 -1.23 -16.46
N THR A 117 -9.06 -1.51 -15.16
CA THR A 117 -10.16 -1.05 -14.29
C THR A 117 -10.10 0.46 -14.03
N ILE A 118 -8.97 1.13 -14.28
CA ILE A 118 -8.84 2.59 -14.17
C ILE A 118 -9.92 3.29 -15.00
N ALA A 119 -10.27 2.78 -16.18
CA ALA A 119 -11.31 3.33 -17.05
C ALA A 119 -12.66 3.59 -16.36
N GLN A 120 -12.95 2.86 -15.27
CA GLN A 120 -14.18 2.95 -14.49
C GLN A 120 -14.24 4.20 -13.59
N TYR A 121 -13.15 4.97 -13.46
CA TYR A 121 -13.09 6.17 -12.62
C TYR A 121 -14.24 7.15 -12.90
N LYS A 122 -14.70 7.23 -14.15
CA LYS A 122 -15.75 8.16 -14.62
C LYS A 122 -17.08 8.02 -13.90
N SER A 123 -17.34 6.86 -13.27
CA SER A 123 -18.56 6.62 -12.50
C SER A 123 -18.71 7.61 -11.34
N ARG A 124 -17.61 7.88 -10.63
CA ARG A 124 -17.60 8.68 -9.40
C ARG A 124 -16.50 9.73 -9.35
N ASN A 125 -15.64 9.83 -10.37
CA ASN A 125 -14.36 10.52 -10.34
C ASN A 125 -13.47 10.09 -9.16
N ILE A 126 -13.57 8.83 -8.75
CA ILE A 126 -12.79 8.26 -7.64
C ILE A 126 -12.21 6.92 -8.11
N ILE A 127 -10.93 6.71 -7.79
CA ILE A 127 -10.21 5.45 -7.89
C ILE A 127 -9.70 5.14 -6.49
N ALA A 128 -9.88 3.90 -6.02
CA ALA A 128 -9.38 3.48 -4.73
C ALA A 128 -8.00 2.82 -4.88
N ASN A 129 -7.06 3.22 -4.02
CA ASN A 129 -5.76 2.58 -3.85
C ASN A 129 -5.84 1.53 -2.73
N PRO A 130 -5.39 0.27 -2.94
CA PRO A 130 -5.60 -0.83 -2.00
C PRO A 130 -4.74 -0.77 -0.73
N ASN A 131 -4.92 -1.76 0.15
CA ASN A 131 -4.15 -1.97 1.36
C ASN A 131 -2.71 -2.34 1.00
N CYS A 132 -1.75 -1.86 1.81
CA CYS A 132 -0.33 -2.08 1.59
C CYS A 132 0.07 -3.57 1.51
N SER A 133 -0.46 -4.40 2.41
CA SER A 133 -0.22 -5.85 2.42
C SER A 133 -0.82 -6.51 1.18
N THR A 134 -2.05 -6.12 0.81
CA THR A 134 -2.67 -6.61 -0.42
C THR A 134 -1.85 -6.24 -1.66
N ILE A 135 -1.39 -4.99 -1.81
CA ILE A 135 -0.62 -4.55 -2.98
C ILE A 135 0.60 -5.43 -3.20
N GLN A 136 1.46 -5.61 -2.19
CA GLN A 136 2.69 -6.38 -2.36
C GLN A 136 2.41 -7.86 -2.66
N MET A 137 1.39 -8.44 -2.01
CA MET A 137 0.98 -9.81 -2.24
C MET A 137 0.53 -10.00 -3.69
N LEU A 138 -0.34 -9.12 -4.20
CA LEU A 138 -0.91 -9.30 -5.54
C LEU A 138 0.07 -9.00 -6.66
N VAL A 139 0.98 -8.05 -6.49
CA VAL A 139 2.06 -7.81 -7.47
C VAL A 139 2.93 -9.06 -7.63
N ALA A 140 3.27 -9.73 -6.52
CA ALA A 140 4.05 -10.97 -6.56
C ALA A 140 3.23 -12.17 -7.10
N LEU A 141 1.94 -12.26 -6.79
CA LEU A 141 1.12 -13.41 -7.13
C LEU A 141 0.52 -13.35 -8.54
N LYS A 142 0.34 -12.16 -9.13
CA LYS A 142 -0.29 -11.98 -10.45
C LYS A 142 0.38 -12.81 -11.56
N PRO A 143 1.72 -12.81 -11.73
CA PRO A 143 2.37 -13.63 -12.77
C PRO A 143 2.08 -15.13 -12.62
N ILE A 144 1.95 -15.62 -11.38
CA ILE A 144 1.64 -17.02 -11.08
C ILE A 144 0.17 -17.31 -11.36
N TYR A 145 -0.72 -16.40 -10.92
CA TYR A 145 -2.15 -16.48 -11.17
C TYR A 145 -2.46 -16.57 -12.67
N ASP A 146 -1.82 -15.75 -13.50
CA ASP A 146 -2.03 -15.77 -14.95
C ASP A 146 -1.53 -17.05 -15.61
N ALA A 147 -0.47 -17.68 -15.06
CA ALA A 147 0.12 -18.87 -15.64
C ALA A 147 -0.64 -20.16 -15.29
N VAL A 148 -1.07 -20.32 -14.04
CA VAL A 148 -1.61 -21.60 -13.53
C VAL A 148 -2.83 -21.45 -12.61
N GLY A 149 -3.31 -20.22 -12.39
CA GLY A 149 -4.38 -19.91 -11.45
C GLY A 149 -3.99 -20.13 -9.98
N ILE A 150 -4.71 -19.45 -9.08
CA ILE A 150 -4.61 -19.66 -7.64
C ILE A 150 -5.98 -20.04 -7.10
N GLU A 151 -6.04 -21.13 -6.34
CA GLU A 151 -7.24 -21.62 -5.67
C GLU A 151 -7.34 -21.08 -4.25
N ARG A 152 -6.21 -21.08 -3.53
CA ARG A 152 -6.17 -20.68 -2.12
C ARG A 152 -4.87 -19.99 -1.75
N ILE A 153 -4.96 -19.02 -0.85
CA ILE A 153 -3.85 -18.26 -0.29
C ILE A 153 -3.94 -18.34 1.25
N ASN A 154 -2.91 -18.85 1.90
CA ASN A 154 -2.67 -18.59 3.32
C ASN A 154 -1.55 -17.57 3.42
N VAL A 155 -1.74 -16.58 4.28
CA VAL A 155 -0.73 -15.55 4.48
C VAL A 155 -0.62 -15.19 5.96
N ALA A 156 0.61 -15.11 6.45
CA ALA A 156 0.92 -14.53 7.76
C ALA A 156 1.77 -13.28 7.53
N THR A 157 1.28 -12.13 8.00
CA THR A 157 1.96 -10.84 7.81
C THR A 157 2.79 -10.46 9.03
N TYR A 158 3.89 -9.78 8.75
CA TYR A 158 4.83 -9.19 9.70
C TYR A 158 4.91 -7.71 9.36
N GLN A 159 3.90 -6.95 9.82
CA GLN A 159 3.70 -5.57 9.40
C GLN A 159 4.46 -4.60 10.31
N ALA A 160 5.21 -3.69 9.68
CA ALA A 160 5.90 -2.59 10.34
C ALA A 160 4.95 -1.57 10.99
N VAL A 161 5.45 -0.84 12.00
CA VAL A 161 4.67 0.17 12.75
C VAL A 161 4.34 1.42 11.94
N SER A 162 5.10 1.74 10.89
CA SER A 162 4.79 2.86 9.98
C SER A 162 3.42 2.75 9.32
N GLY A 163 2.86 1.54 9.17
CA GLY A 163 1.50 1.35 8.67
C GLY A 163 0.41 2.01 9.53
N THR A 164 0.69 2.26 10.82
CA THR A 164 -0.20 3.00 11.73
C THR A 164 0.06 4.51 11.72
N GLY A 165 1.18 4.95 11.13
CA GLY A 165 1.57 6.35 11.01
C GLY A 165 2.65 6.81 12.01
N LYS A 166 2.98 8.10 11.96
CA LYS A 166 4.15 8.71 12.66
C LYS A 166 4.16 8.43 14.17
N ASN A 167 3.03 8.54 14.85
CA ASN A 167 2.95 8.30 16.30
C ASN A 167 3.36 6.87 16.68
N ALA A 168 3.05 5.87 15.85
CA ALA A 168 3.43 4.48 16.13
C ALA A 168 4.93 4.21 15.91
N ILE A 169 5.55 4.95 14.97
CA ILE A 169 7.00 4.96 14.76
C ILE A 169 7.68 5.54 16.01
N GLU A 170 7.19 6.68 16.49
CA GLU A 170 7.67 7.33 17.71
C GLU A 170 7.48 6.45 18.96
N GLU A 171 6.34 5.76 19.08
CA GLU A 171 6.08 4.83 20.19
C GLU A 171 7.08 3.66 20.21
N LEU A 172 7.34 3.01 19.06
CA LEU A 172 8.30 1.91 19.00
C LEU A 172 9.70 2.39 19.40
N ALA A 173 10.14 3.56 18.93
CA ALA A 173 11.43 4.14 19.30
C ALA A 173 11.48 4.45 20.82
N THR A 174 10.44 5.08 21.35
CA THR A 174 10.36 5.48 22.75
C THR A 174 10.35 4.28 23.69
N GLN A 175 9.52 3.27 23.41
CA GLN A 175 9.46 2.04 24.21
C GLN A 175 10.80 1.29 24.17
N THR A 176 11.41 1.17 22.99
CA THR A 176 12.72 0.51 22.84
C THR A 176 13.81 1.22 23.66
N MET A 177 13.90 2.54 23.56
CA MET A 177 14.85 3.33 24.35
C MET A 177 14.61 3.21 25.85
N ALA A 178 13.35 3.27 26.30
CA ALA A 178 13.01 3.14 27.72
C ALA A 178 13.46 1.78 28.29
N LEU A 179 13.15 0.68 27.60
CA LEU A 179 13.52 -0.67 28.03
C LEU A 179 15.04 -0.86 28.09
N LEU A 180 15.78 -0.37 27.09
CA LEU A 180 17.25 -0.44 27.08
C LEU A 180 17.90 0.39 28.19
N ASN A 181 17.17 1.34 28.78
CA ASN A 181 17.62 2.16 29.91
C ASN A 181 16.99 1.73 31.25
N GLY A 182 16.35 0.56 31.32
CA GLY A 182 15.71 0.06 32.55
C GLY A 182 14.55 0.92 33.04
N LYS A 183 13.92 1.70 32.16
CA LYS A 183 12.78 2.56 32.46
C LYS A 183 11.46 1.83 32.15
N PRO A 184 10.37 2.14 32.87
CA PRO A 184 9.05 1.61 32.53
C PRO A 184 8.56 2.12 31.17
N ILE A 185 7.65 1.37 30.55
CA ILE A 185 6.97 1.74 29.31
C ILE A 185 5.49 1.97 29.55
N THR A 186 4.89 2.83 28.71
CA THR A 186 3.44 3.05 28.64
C THR A 186 3.02 2.96 27.17
N PRO A 187 2.20 1.97 26.78
CA PRO A 187 1.61 1.93 25.44
C PRO A 187 0.56 3.04 25.28
N GLU A 188 0.60 3.81 24.20
CA GLU A 188 -0.32 4.93 23.94
C GLU A 188 -1.13 4.74 22.65
N VAL A 189 -0.45 4.34 21.57
CA VAL A 189 -0.98 4.04 20.25
C VAL A 189 -1.46 2.59 20.18
N TYR A 190 -0.65 1.64 20.65
CA TYR A 190 -1.02 0.24 20.67
C TYR A 190 -1.61 -0.16 22.03
N PRO A 191 -2.53 -1.14 22.07
CA PRO A 191 -3.12 -1.62 23.33
C PRO A 191 -2.14 -2.41 24.20
N LYS A 192 -0.97 -2.77 23.66
CA LYS A 192 0.09 -3.53 24.33
C LYS A 192 1.46 -3.03 23.84
N GLN A 193 2.50 -3.33 24.62
CA GLN A 193 3.90 -3.05 24.25
C GLN A 193 4.23 -3.61 22.87
N ILE A 194 4.79 -2.79 21.99
CA ILE A 194 5.25 -3.20 20.66
C ILE A 194 6.77 -3.47 20.64
N ALA A 195 7.55 -2.77 21.47
CA ALA A 195 9.00 -3.02 21.56
C ALA A 195 9.28 -4.47 21.98
N PHE A 196 10.13 -5.15 21.21
CA PHE A 196 10.49 -6.57 21.42
C PHE A 196 9.29 -7.54 21.49
N ASN A 197 8.18 -7.23 20.81
CA ASN A 197 6.95 -8.02 20.90
C ASN A 197 6.24 -8.14 19.54
N ILE A 198 5.30 -9.08 19.43
CA ILE A 198 4.44 -9.28 18.25
C ILE A 198 2.98 -9.16 18.68
N LEU A 199 2.21 -8.32 18.00
CA LEU A 199 0.79 -8.11 18.27
C LEU A 199 -0.06 -8.71 17.14
N PRO A 200 -0.79 -9.82 17.35
CA PRO A 200 -1.63 -10.45 16.32
C PRO A 200 -2.99 -9.73 16.19
N HIS A 201 -2.97 -8.41 16.07
CA HIS A 201 -4.15 -7.56 16.04
C HIS A 201 -3.83 -6.25 15.31
N ILE A 202 -4.40 -6.09 14.11
CA ILE A 202 -4.29 -4.87 13.31
C ILE A 202 -5.70 -4.46 12.86
N ASP A 203 -6.05 -3.19 13.10
CA ASP A 203 -7.43 -2.70 12.94
C ASP A 203 -8.40 -3.40 13.91
N ILE A 204 -9.71 -3.18 13.80
CA ILE A 204 -10.71 -3.73 14.72
C ILE A 204 -11.04 -5.21 14.45
N PHE A 205 -11.50 -5.94 15.46
CA PHE A 205 -12.10 -7.27 15.26
C PHE A 205 -13.47 -7.18 14.57
N MET A 206 -13.74 -8.18 13.74
CA MET A 206 -15.00 -8.42 13.02
C MET A 206 -15.78 -9.54 13.72
N GLU A 207 -17.08 -9.67 13.42
CA GLU A 207 -17.96 -10.67 14.06
C GLU A 207 -17.52 -12.14 13.83
N ASN A 208 -16.82 -12.41 12.73
CA ASN A 208 -16.30 -13.74 12.39
C ASN A 208 -14.98 -14.10 13.07
N GLY A 209 -14.45 -13.23 13.96
CA GLY A 209 -13.21 -13.44 14.69
C GLY A 209 -11.94 -12.97 13.97
N TYR A 210 -12.01 -12.68 12.67
CA TYR A 210 -10.92 -12.00 11.95
C TYR A 210 -10.87 -10.53 12.33
N THR A 211 -9.73 -9.89 12.09
CA THR A 211 -9.59 -8.44 12.12
C THR A 211 -10.01 -7.81 10.78
N LYS A 212 -10.28 -6.51 10.78
CA LYS A 212 -10.61 -5.78 9.57
C LYS A 212 -9.42 -5.72 8.59
N GLU A 213 -8.18 -5.72 9.07
CA GLU A 213 -6.99 -5.80 8.21
C GLU A 213 -6.93 -7.14 7.48
N GLU A 214 -7.19 -8.24 8.18
CA GLU A 214 -7.33 -9.57 7.59
C GLU A 214 -8.45 -9.59 6.53
N MET A 215 -9.63 -9.07 6.86
CA MET A 215 -10.74 -9.05 5.91
C MET A 215 -10.48 -8.15 4.69
N LYS A 216 -9.70 -7.06 4.81
CA LYS A 216 -9.24 -6.29 3.64
C LYS A 216 -8.44 -7.17 2.70
N MET A 217 -7.48 -7.97 3.21
CA MET A 217 -6.70 -8.88 2.37
C MET A 217 -7.59 -9.87 1.61
N VAL A 218 -8.69 -10.34 2.21
CA VAL A 218 -9.67 -11.22 1.54
C VAL A 218 -10.42 -10.47 0.45
N TRP A 219 -11.16 -9.42 0.82
CA TRP A 219 -12.09 -8.73 -0.10
C TRP A 219 -11.36 -8.00 -1.23
N GLU A 220 -10.22 -7.37 -0.92
CA GLU A 220 -9.46 -6.61 -1.90
C GLU A 220 -8.78 -7.55 -2.90
N THR A 221 -8.30 -8.73 -2.48
CA THR A 221 -7.76 -9.76 -3.39
C THR A 221 -8.79 -10.20 -4.42
N GLN A 222 -9.98 -10.58 -3.97
CA GLN A 222 -11.06 -11.03 -4.84
C GLN A 222 -11.48 -9.94 -5.82
N LYS A 223 -11.62 -8.70 -5.35
CA LYS A 223 -11.99 -7.56 -6.21
C LYS A 223 -10.91 -7.19 -7.23
N ILE A 224 -9.64 -7.21 -6.83
CA ILE A 224 -8.52 -6.81 -7.72
C ILE A 224 -8.26 -7.87 -8.79
N PHE A 225 -8.34 -9.16 -8.44
CA PHE A 225 -8.25 -10.25 -9.43
C PHE A 225 -9.54 -10.46 -10.23
N GLU A 226 -10.64 -9.80 -9.85
CA GLU A 226 -11.97 -10.00 -10.46
C GLU A 226 -12.40 -11.48 -10.37
N ASP A 227 -12.05 -12.16 -9.27
CA ASP A 227 -12.26 -13.59 -9.04
C ASP A 227 -12.67 -13.87 -7.58
N ASP A 228 -13.97 -14.01 -7.35
CA ASP A 228 -14.56 -14.31 -6.03
C ASP A 228 -14.32 -15.77 -5.60
N SER A 229 -13.78 -16.64 -6.47
CA SER A 229 -13.51 -18.04 -6.14
C SER A 229 -12.18 -18.26 -5.42
N ILE A 230 -11.30 -17.25 -5.40
CA ILE A 230 -10.02 -17.31 -4.68
C ILE A 230 -10.31 -17.30 -3.17
N LEU A 231 -9.84 -18.34 -2.48
CA LEU A 231 -9.94 -18.45 -1.03
C LEU A 231 -8.73 -17.79 -0.37
N VAL A 232 -8.95 -16.85 0.54
CA VAL A 232 -7.86 -16.14 1.24
C VAL A 232 -8.01 -16.33 2.75
N ASN A 233 -6.95 -16.78 3.40
CA ASN A 233 -6.88 -17.02 4.84
C ASN A 233 -5.68 -16.28 5.45
N PRO A 234 -5.87 -15.01 5.86
CA PRO A 234 -4.81 -14.20 6.43
C PRO A 234 -4.75 -14.29 7.97
N THR A 235 -3.54 -14.14 8.50
CA THR A 235 -3.28 -13.74 9.89
C THR A 235 -2.38 -12.51 9.85
N THR A 236 -2.81 -11.42 10.50
CA THR A 236 -2.04 -10.17 10.46
C THR A 236 -1.41 -9.85 11.82
N ALA A 237 -0.11 -9.56 11.82
CA ALA A 237 0.61 -9.26 13.04
C ALA A 237 1.50 -8.02 12.90
N ARG A 238 1.44 -7.15 13.91
CA ARG A 238 2.33 -6.00 14.04
C ARG A 238 3.63 -6.45 14.71
N VAL A 239 4.75 -6.10 14.10
CA VAL A 239 6.11 -6.46 14.55
C VAL A 239 6.93 -5.19 14.83
N PRO A 240 8.04 -5.27 15.62
CA PRO A 240 8.83 -4.12 16.00
C PRO A 240 9.81 -3.72 14.87
N VAL A 241 9.26 -3.46 13.69
CA VAL A 241 9.99 -3.00 12.49
C VAL A 241 9.44 -1.63 12.12
N PHE A 242 10.33 -0.67 11.80
CA PHE A 242 9.91 0.70 11.49
C PHE A 242 9.23 0.82 10.12
N TYR A 243 9.85 0.28 9.07
CA TYR A 243 9.38 0.37 7.68
C TYR A 243 9.53 -0.98 6.98
N GLY A 244 8.65 -1.23 6.02
CA GLY A 244 8.60 -2.47 5.25
C GLY A 244 7.68 -3.52 5.88
N HIS A 245 6.78 -4.08 5.09
CA HIS A 245 5.99 -5.26 5.48
C HIS A 245 6.66 -6.51 4.95
N SER A 246 6.54 -7.61 5.69
CA SER A 246 6.93 -8.94 5.21
C SER A 246 5.77 -9.91 5.31
N GLU A 247 5.71 -10.88 4.40
CA GLU A 247 4.62 -11.84 4.32
C GLU A 247 5.18 -13.23 4.04
N ALA A 248 4.82 -14.19 4.90
CA ALA A 248 4.93 -15.60 4.57
C ALA A 248 3.66 -16.00 3.81
N VAL A 249 3.80 -16.33 2.54
CA VAL A 249 2.69 -16.64 1.65
C VAL A 249 2.78 -18.09 1.20
N HIS A 250 1.69 -18.83 1.39
CA HIS A 250 1.54 -20.22 0.95
C HIS A 250 0.32 -20.29 0.04
N ILE A 251 0.54 -20.57 -1.25
CA ILE A 251 -0.53 -20.67 -2.24
C ILE A 251 -0.77 -22.12 -2.64
N GLU A 252 -2.02 -22.44 -2.94
CA GLU A 252 -2.42 -23.65 -3.63
C GLU A 252 -2.85 -23.22 -5.05
N THR A 253 -2.12 -23.69 -6.06
CA THR A 253 -2.35 -23.37 -7.47
C THR A 253 -3.36 -24.32 -8.11
N ARG A 254 -4.05 -23.89 -9.18
CA ARG A 254 -5.01 -24.77 -9.89
C ARG A 254 -4.29 -25.84 -10.70
N GLU A 255 -3.21 -25.44 -11.37
CA GLU A 255 -2.26 -26.33 -12.03
C GLU A 255 -0.90 -26.28 -11.35
N LYS A 256 -0.17 -27.41 -11.35
CA LYS A 256 1.14 -27.48 -10.70
C LYS A 256 2.15 -26.61 -11.45
N ILE A 257 2.87 -25.76 -10.71
CA ILE A 257 3.97 -24.95 -11.22
C ILE A 257 5.30 -25.34 -10.55
N SER A 258 6.40 -25.39 -11.31
CA SER A 258 7.73 -25.64 -10.77
C SER A 258 8.35 -24.37 -10.14
N VAL A 259 9.38 -24.53 -9.31
CA VAL A 259 10.11 -23.38 -8.74
C VAL A 259 10.83 -22.61 -9.84
N GLU A 260 11.39 -23.31 -10.81
CA GLU A 260 12.09 -22.77 -11.97
C GLU A 260 11.14 -21.95 -12.84
N GLN A 261 9.94 -22.48 -13.14
CA GLN A 261 8.91 -21.72 -13.87
C GLN A 261 8.50 -20.46 -13.10
N THR A 262 8.32 -20.58 -11.78
CA THR A 262 8.00 -19.42 -10.92
C THR A 262 9.10 -18.36 -10.98
N HIS A 263 10.37 -18.78 -10.90
CA HIS A 263 11.51 -17.87 -11.00
C HIS A 263 11.52 -17.12 -12.33
N GLU A 264 11.28 -17.81 -13.45
CA GLU A 264 11.23 -17.17 -14.78
C GLU A 264 10.07 -16.17 -14.91
N LEU A 265 8.90 -16.48 -14.35
CA LEU A 265 7.77 -15.54 -14.32
C LEU A 265 8.12 -14.29 -13.50
N LEU A 266 8.66 -14.45 -12.30
CA LEU A 266 8.93 -13.33 -11.38
C LEU A 266 10.12 -12.47 -11.80
N LYS A 267 11.15 -13.04 -12.45
CA LYS A 267 12.27 -12.25 -13.01
C LYS A 267 11.82 -11.26 -14.07
N ASN A 268 10.76 -11.59 -14.81
CA ASN A 268 10.24 -10.78 -15.90
C ASN A 268 9.02 -9.94 -15.48
N ALA A 269 8.54 -10.09 -14.24
CA ALA A 269 7.36 -9.41 -13.75
C ALA A 269 7.65 -7.92 -13.43
N PRO A 270 6.87 -6.97 -13.98
CA PRO A 270 7.03 -5.57 -13.66
C PRO A 270 6.90 -5.30 -12.16
N GLY A 271 7.80 -4.48 -11.61
CA GLY A 271 7.77 -4.09 -10.20
C GLY A 271 8.22 -5.18 -9.22
N VAL A 272 8.64 -6.36 -9.69
CA VAL A 272 9.16 -7.44 -8.85
C VAL A 272 10.69 -7.53 -8.95
N VAL A 273 11.34 -7.75 -7.80
CA VAL A 273 12.76 -8.14 -7.74
C VAL A 273 12.87 -9.50 -7.07
N LEU A 274 13.33 -10.50 -7.83
CA LEU A 274 13.56 -11.84 -7.30
C LEU A 274 14.91 -11.90 -6.56
N MET A 275 14.87 -12.18 -5.26
CA MET A 275 16.03 -12.45 -4.41
C MET A 275 15.83 -13.80 -3.71
N ASP A 276 16.23 -14.87 -4.39
CA ASP A 276 16.01 -16.24 -3.91
C ASP A 276 17.22 -17.15 -4.13
N LYS A 277 18.26 -16.92 -3.35
CA LYS A 277 19.45 -17.76 -3.33
C LYS A 277 19.43 -18.68 -2.11
N ARG A 278 19.86 -19.93 -2.32
CA ARG A 278 19.97 -20.95 -1.26
C ARG A 278 21.29 -20.83 -0.49
N GLU A 279 21.58 -19.63 -0.01
CA GLU A 279 22.76 -19.29 0.78
C GLU A 279 22.39 -18.32 1.93
N PRO A 280 23.20 -18.22 3.01
CA PRO A 280 22.95 -17.26 4.07
C PRO A 280 22.81 -15.82 3.54
N GLY A 281 21.71 -15.14 3.89
CA GLY A 281 21.40 -13.79 3.41
C GLY A 281 20.85 -13.72 1.98
N GLY A 282 20.62 -14.85 1.31
CA GLY A 282 20.10 -14.92 -0.06
C GLY A 282 18.61 -14.60 -0.24
N TYR A 283 17.99 -13.84 0.67
CA TYR A 283 16.55 -13.57 0.73
C TYR A 283 16.28 -12.13 1.18
N PRO A 284 15.15 -11.51 0.76
CA PRO A 284 14.89 -10.11 1.09
C PRO A 284 14.36 -9.95 2.53
N THR A 285 14.70 -8.82 3.15
CA THR A 285 14.14 -8.40 4.44
C THR A 285 13.63 -6.96 4.41
N ALA A 286 12.73 -6.63 5.34
CA ALA A 286 12.10 -5.32 5.42
C ALA A 286 13.11 -4.16 5.52
N VAL A 287 14.16 -4.35 6.31
CA VAL A 287 15.13 -3.29 6.63
C VAL A 287 16.17 -3.10 5.53
N THR A 288 16.68 -4.19 4.95
CA THR A 288 17.84 -4.14 4.04
C THR A 288 17.45 -3.95 2.58
N GLU A 289 16.41 -4.64 2.10
CA GLU A 289 16.02 -4.59 0.68
C GLU A 289 14.79 -3.70 0.44
N ALA A 290 13.81 -3.71 1.32
CA ALA A 290 12.51 -3.10 1.02
C ALA A 290 12.42 -1.62 1.38
N SER A 291 12.88 -1.22 2.56
CA SER A 291 12.72 0.17 3.06
C SER A 291 13.26 1.19 2.06
N ASP A 292 12.44 2.20 1.75
CA ASP A 292 12.71 3.27 0.78
C ASP A 292 12.98 2.77 -0.66
N LYS A 293 12.48 1.58 -1.02
CA LYS A 293 12.57 1.04 -2.39
C LYS A 293 11.18 0.86 -3.01
N ASP A 294 11.11 1.08 -4.32
CA ASP A 294 9.89 0.90 -5.13
C ASP A 294 9.46 -0.55 -5.35
N PRO A 295 10.37 -1.53 -5.53
CA PRO A 295 9.94 -2.87 -5.92
C PRO A 295 9.27 -3.67 -4.79
N VAL A 296 8.56 -4.72 -5.21
CA VAL A 296 8.19 -5.86 -4.37
C VAL A 296 9.30 -6.90 -4.48
N PHE A 297 9.90 -7.25 -3.36
CA PHE A 297 10.96 -8.26 -3.30
C PHE A 297 10.37 -9.61 -2.95
N VAL A 298 10.76 -10.64 -3.71
CA VAL A 298 10.26 -12.00 -3.51
C VAL A 298 11.42 -12.96 -3.35
N GLY A 299 11.32 -13.85 -2.38
CA GLY A 299 12.32 -14.89 -2.12
C GLY A 299 11.73 -16.13 -1.46
N ARG A 300 12.62 -17.03 -1.02
CA ARG A 300 12.28 -18.28 -0.32
C ARG A 300 11.29 -19.16 -1.08
N ILE A 301 11.34 -19.15 -2.41
CA ILE A 301 10.41 -19.88 -3.26
C ILE A 301 10.75 -21.36 -3.19
N ARG A 302 9.75 -22.16 -2.83
CA ARG A 302 9.89 -23.61 -2.70
C ARG A 302 8.55 -24.29 -2.84
N GLN A 303 8.57 -25.51 -3.35
CA GLN A 303 7.41 -26.38 -3.33
C GLN A 303 6.93 -26.58 -1.89
N ASP A 304 5.62 -26.61 -1.71
CA ASP A 304 5.04 -27.12 -0.49
C ASP A 304 5.18 -28.65 -0.46
N ILE A 305 5.71 -29.16 0.64
CA ILE A 305 5.84 -30.61 0.85
C ILE A 305 4.53 -31.25 1.33
N SER A 306 3.57 -30.44 1.77
CA SER A 306 2.28 -30.89 2.30
C SER A 306 1.16 -30.90 1.25
N HIS A 307 1.34 -30.23 0.11
CA HIS A 307 0.34 -30.13 -0.94
C HIS A 307 0.96 -30.29 -2.34
N PRO A 308 0.40 -31.15 -3.23
CA PRO A 308 1.02 -31.47 -4.52
C PRO A 308 1.10 -30.31 -5.53
N ARG A 309 0.31 -29.25 -5.29
CA ARG A 309 0.27 -27.99 -6.06
C ARG A 309 0.56 -26.76 -5.21
N GLY A 310 1.12 -26.96 -4.01
CA GLY A 310 1.40 -25.87 -3.09
C GLY A 310 2.75 -25.21 -3.39
N LEU A 311 2.82 -23.89 -3.23
CA LEU A 311 4.04 -23.11 -3.40
C LEU A 311 4.16 -22.10 -2.26
N ASN A 312 5.35 -22.01 -1.68
CA ASN A 312 5.64 -21.11 -0.57
C ASN A 312 6.56 -19.99 -1.04
N LEU A 313 6.27 -18.75 -0.65
CA LEU A 313 7.02 -17.55 -0.96
C LEU A 313 7.21 -16.68 0.28
N TRP A 314 8.23 -15.82 0.24
CA TRP A 314 8.44 -14.73 1.18
C TRP A 314 8.44 -13.41 0.41
N ILE A 315 7.54 -12.50 0.77
CA ILE A 315 7.31 -11.25 0.04
C ILE A 315 7.58 -10.08 0.98
N VAL A 316 8.34 -9.08 0.51
CA VAL A 316 8.66 -7.89 1.28
C VAL A 316 8.55 -6.65 0.40
N SER A 317 7.93 -5.58 0.90
CA SER A 317 7.92 -4.29 0.21
C SER A 317 7.76 -3.12 1.20
N ASP A 318 8.15 -1.92 0.78
CA ASP A 318 7.91 -0.71 1.57
C ASP A 318 6.41 -0.36 1.58
N ASN A 319 5.80 -0.40 2.76
CA ASN A 319 4.38 -0.19 2.96
C ASN A 319 3.92 1.27 2.79
N ILE A 320 4.84 2.24 2.90
CA ILE A 320 4.56 3.67 2.68
C ILE A 320 4.81 4.04 1.22
N ARG A 321 5.81 3.40 0.60
CA ARG A 321 6.17 3.58 -0.82
C ARG A 321 5.26 2.73 -1.72
N LYS A 322 5.66 1.51 -2.13
CA LYS A 322 4.84 0.65 -3.01
C LYS A 322 3.47 0.34 -2.43
N GLY A 323 3.39 0.09 -1.12
CA GLY A 323 2.14 -0.21 -0.44
C GLY A 323 1.15 0.96 -0.31
N ALA A 324 1.51 2.18 -0.72
CA ALA A 324 0.61 3.34 -0.65
C ALA A 324 0.92 4.42 -1.69
N ALA A 325 2.01 5.17 -1.48
CA ALA A 325 2.32 6.37 -2.25
C ALA A 325 2.63 6.06 -3.72
N LEU A 326 3.57 5.14 -3.99
CA LEU A 326 3.97 4.81 -5.36
C LEU A 326 2.80 4.23 -6.14
N ASN A 327 2.02 3.31 -5.58
CA ASN A 327 0.87 2.73 -6.27
C ASN A 327 -0.14 3.83 -6.65
N SER A 328 -0.39 4.80 -5.77
CA SER A 328 -1.24 5.96 -6.07
C SER A 328 -0.69 6.82 -7.21
N ILE A 329 0.63 7.05 -7.25
CA ILE A 329 1.28 7.80 -8.34
C ILE A 329 1.24 7.00 -9.64
N GLN A 330 1.48 5.70 -9.63
CA GLN A 330 1.40 4.85 -10.82
C GLN A 330 -0.02 4.79 -11.40
N ILE A 331 -1.07 4.78 -10.55
CA ILE A 331 -2.46 4.96 -10.99
C ILE A 331 -2.61 6.31 -11.68
N ALA A 332 -2.09 7.39 -11.09
CA ALA A 332 -2.14 8.73 -11.69
C ALA A 332 -1.38 8.80 -13.02
N GLU A 333 -0.24 8.13 -13.14
CA GLU A 333 0.58 8.05 -14.36
C GLU A 333 -0.20 7.40 -15.51
N ILE A 334 -0.87 6.27 -15.24
CA ILE A 334 -1.73 5.64 -16.25
C ILE A 334 -2.92 6.53 -16.58
N LEU A 335 -3.54 7.15 -15.57
CA LEU A 335 -4.66 8.06 -15.76
C LEU A 335 -4.31 9.20 -16.73
N VAL A 336 -3.21 9.92 -16.49
CA VAL A 336 -2.79 11.06 -17.34
C VAL A 336 -2.31 10.65 -18.72
N LYS A 337 -1.80 9.43 -18.87
CA LYS A 337 -1.28 8.94 -20.14
C LYS A 337 -2.40 8.46 -21.05
N ASP A 338 -3.34 7.70 -20.49
CA ASP A 338 -4.28 6.91 -21.30
C ASP A 338 -5.72 7.45 -21.27
N TYR A 339 -6.07 8.35 -20.33
CA TYR A 339 -7.46 8.74 -20.11
C TYR A 339 -7.76 10.26 -20.12
N ILE A 340 -6.81 11.14 -19.78
CA ILE A 340 -7.12 12.58 -19.59
C ILE A 340 -6.23 13.59 -20.28
#